data_AF-A0A7S2FB61-F1
#
_entry.id   AF-A0A7S2FB61-F1
#
_cell.length_a   1.000
_cell.length_b   1.000
_cell.length_c   1.000
_cell.angle_alpha   90.00
_cell.angle_beta   90.00
_cell.angle_gamma   90.00
#
_symmetry.space_group_name_H-M   'P 1'
#
loop_
_entity.id
_entity.type
_entity.pdbx_description
1 polymer ?
#
loop_
_entity_poly.entity_id
_entity_poly.type
_entity_poly.pdbx_seq_one_letter_code
_entity_poly.pdbx_strand_id
1 'polypeptide(L)'
;VFVLVLSTMSPPTLDQLQQVLRAFASVGTGVARASIEAELLSSADIIFATLSVSGRPALRGISGAVLIVDEAAQCTEADVMVALHAVRPDRLVLIGDPHQLPPTICSQRAKSL
;
A
#
# COMPACT_ATOMS: atom_id res chain seq x y z
N VAL A 1 7.13 -9.22 -2.70
CA VAL A 1 7.35 -7.84 -2.20
C VAL A 1 6.04 -7.29 -1.71
N PHE A 2 5.88 -7.24 -0.39
CA PHE A 2 4.71 -6.69 0.27
C PHE A 2 5.06 -5.33 0.88
N VAL A 3 4.09 -4.43 0.78
CA VAL A 3 4.11 -3.07 1.27
C VAL A 3 3.10 -3.02 2.41
N LEU A 4 3.55 -2.60 3.58
CA LEU A 4 2.69 -2.30 4.71
C LEU A 4 2.55 -0.79 4.84
N VAL A 5 1.32 -0.29 4.82
CA VAL A 5 1.01 1.08 5.21
C VAL A 5 0.36 1.04 6.58
N LEU A 6 0.98 1.69 7.56
CA LEU A 6 0.45 1.87 8.92
C LEU A 6 0.06 3.33 9.10
N SER A 7 -1.22 3.63 9.35
CA SER A 7 -1.64 4.97 9.75
C SER A 7 -1.64 5.08 11.27
N THR A 8 -1.17 6.21 11.83
CA THR A 8 -1.07 6.37 13.29
C THR A 8 -2.46 6.47 13.95
N MET A 9 -2.67 5.59 14.93
CA MET A 9 -3.95 5.19 15.52
C MET A 9 -4.73 6.29 16.27
N SER A 10 -6.04 6.35 16.02
CA SER A 10 -7.07 6.43 17.06
C SER A 10 -7.99 5.22 16.89
N PRO A 11 -8.48 4.58 17.97
CA PRO A 11 -9.37 3.43 17.85
C PRO A 11 -10.60 3.79 17.01
N PRO A 12 -11.11 2.87 16.15
CA PRO A 12 -12.20 3.16 15.26
C PRO A 12 -13.44 3.54 16.05
N THR A 13 -14.10 4.64 15.68
CA THR A 13 -15.35 5.07 16.30
C THR A 13 -16.50 4.14 15.90
N LEU A 14 -17.58 4.14 16.67
CA LEU A 14 -18.79 3.37 16.31
C LEU A 14 -19.32 3.74 14.92
N ASP A 15 -19.19 5.00 14.52
CA ASP A 15 -19.57 5.47 13.19
C ASP A 15 -18.71 4.84 12.08
N GLN A 16 -17.40 4.73 12.30
CA GLN A 16 -16.49 4.06 11.35
C GLN A 16 -16.81 2.57 11.23
N LEU A 17 -17.10 1.89 12.35
CA LEU A 17 -17.52 0.48 12.34
C LEU A 17 -18.86 0.29 11.60
N GLN A 18 -19.82 1.18 11.82
CA GLN A 18 -21.10 1.15 11.11
C GLN A 18 -20.92 1.42 9.61
N GLN A 19 -20.01 2.31 9.21
CA GLN A 19 -19.65 2.54 7.82
C GLN A 19 -19.11 1.28 7.16
N VAL A 20 -18.13 0.62 7.79
CA VAL A 20 -17.54 -0.63 7.27
C VAL A 20 -18.61 -1.71 7.09
N LEU A 21 -19.49 -1.90 8.08
CA LEU A 21 -20.60 -2.86 7.97
C LEU A 21 -21.56 -2.52 6.82
N ARG A 22 -21.84 -1.24 6.58
CA ARG A 22 -22.65 -0.78 5.44
C ARG A 22 -21.95 -1.00 4.11
N ALA A 23 -20.64 -0.74 4.03
CA ALA A 23 -19.84 -1.00 2.85
C ALA A 23 -19.93 -2.48 2.46
N PHE A 24 -19.76 -3.38 3.43
CA PHE A 24 -19.92 -4.83 3.23
C PHE A 24 -21.34 -5.22 2.84
N ALA A 25 -22.36 -4.65 3.48
CA ALA A 25 -23.76 -4.93 3.13
C ALA A 25 -24.15 -4.42 1.74
N SER A 26 -23.44 -3.41 1.22
CA SER A 26 -23.66 -2.84 -0.11
C SER A 26 -23.02 -3.65 -1.25
N VAL A 27 -22.16 -4.61 -0.93
CA VAL A 27 -21.53 -5.53 -1.90
C VAL A 27 -22.63 -6.36 -2.57
N GLY A 28 -23.05 -5.94 -3.77
CA GLY A 28 -24.12 -6.58 -4.55
C GLY A 28 -25.29 -5.67 -4.94
N THR A 29 -25.34 -4.44 -4.39
CA THR A 29 -26.46 -3.49 -4.61
C THR A 29 -26.21 -2.47 -5.74
N GLY A 30 -25.14 -2.62 -6.53
CA GLY A 30 -24.80 -1.70 -7.62
C GLY A 30 -23.98 -0.47 -7.20
N VAL A 31 -23.56 -0.39 -5.93
CA VAL A 31 -22.60 0.62 -5.46
C VAL A 31 -21.25 0.44 -6.18
N ALA A 32 -20.64 1.56 -6.60
CA ALA A 32 -19.39 1.54 -7.35
C ALA A 32 -18.27 0.91 -6.52
N ARG A 33 -17.59 -0.11 -7.08
CA ARG A 33 -16.46 -0.82 -6.45
C ARG A 33 -15.39 0.12 -5.90
N ALA A 34 -15.14 1.24 -6.57
CA ALA A 34 -14.19 2.26 -6.14
C ALA A 34 -14.60 2.95 -4.82
N SER A 35 -15.89 3.13 -4.57
CA SER A 35 -16.41 3.70 -3.32
C SER A 35 -16.17 2.77 -2.15
N ILE A 36 -16.47 1.48 -2.33
CA ILE A 36 -16.26 0.45 -1.30
C ILE A 36 -14.76 0.32 -0.98
N GLU A 37 -13.92 0.33 -2.01
CA GLU A 37 -12.47 0.29 -1.83
C GLU A 37 -11.93 1.49 -1.05
N ALA A 38 -12.35 2.71 -1.40
CA ALA A 38 -11.92 3.91 -0.69
C ALA A 38 -12.34 3.88 0.80
N GLU A 39 -13.53 3.37 1.10
CA GLU A 39 -14.07 3.26 2.47
C GLU A 39 -13.36 2.19 3.30
N LEU A 40 -13.04 1.04 2.70
CA LEU A 40 -12.25 0.01 3.37
C LEU A 40 -10.82 0.47 3.64
N LEU A 41 -10.21 1.18 2.70
CA LEU A 41 -8.83 1.68 2.87
C LEU A 41 -8.76 2.83 3.88
N SER A 42 -9.78 3.69 3.96
CA SER A 42 -9.80 4.79 4.93
C SER A 42 -10.02 4.33 6.38
N SER A 43 -10.63 3.16 6.57
CA SER A 43 -10.89 2.55 7.88
C SER A 43 -9.84 1.53 8.30
N ALA A 44 -8.95 1.12 7.40
CA ALA A 44 -7.92 0.13 7.68
C ALA A 44 -6.76 0.74 8.47
N ASP A 45 -6.44 0.14 9.63
CA ASP A 45 -5.23 0.48 10.39
C ASP A 45 -3.95 0.03 9.65
N ILE A 46 -4.06 -1.08 8.92
CA ILE A 46 -2.97 -1.78 8.27
C ILE A 46 -3.40 -2.16 6.85
N ILE A 47 -2.65 -1.71 5.85
CA ILE A 47 -2.89 -2.05 4.44
C ILE A 47 -1.71 -2.84 3.91
N PHE A 48 -1.99 -4.04 3.40
CA PHE A 48 -1.03 -4.85 2.65
C PHE A 48 -1.26 -4.65 1.14
N ALA A 49 -0.21 -4.28 0.41
CA ALA A 49 -0.23 -4.17 -1.04
C ALA A 49 1.10 -4.65 -1.64
N THR A 50 1.16 -4.92 -2.94
CA THR A 50 2.46 -5.00 -3.63
C THR A 50 2.91 -3.60 -4.05
N LEU A 51 4.20 -3.41 -4.34
CA LEU A 51 4.72 -2.13 -4.86
C LEU A 51 3.98 -1.67 -6.13
N SER A 52 3.67 -2.58 -7.04
CA SER A 52 2.89 -2.26 -8.25
C SER A 52 1.45 -1.82 -7.96
N VAL A 53 0.78 -2.45 -6.99
CA VAL A 53 -0.60 -2.12 -6.59
C VAL A 53 -0.66 -0.84 -5.75
N SER A 54 0.43 -0.49 -5.06
CA SER A 54 0.50 0.72 -4.23
C SER A 54 0.26 2.02 -5.01
N GLY A 55 0.48 2.01 -6.33
CA GLY A 55 0.25 3.16 -7.21
C GLY A 55 -1.22 3.48 -7.48
N ARG A 56 -2.17 2.68 -6.98
CA ARG A 56 -3.60 2.86 -7.24
C ARG A 56 -4.10 4.18 -6.63
N PRO A 57 -5.01 4.90 -7.32
CA PRO A 57 -5.52 6.18 -6.82
C PRO A 57 -6.14 6.11 -5.42
N ALA A 58 -6.70 4.97 -5.04
CA ALA A 58 -7.34 4.76 -3.74
C ALA A 58 -6.36 4.78 -2.56
N LEU A 59 -5.06 4.61 -2.79
CA LEU A 59 -4.01 4.69 -1.76
C LEU A 59 -3.37 6.08 -1.66
N ARG A 60 -3.86 7.06 -2.42
CA ARG A 60 -3.39 8.44 -2.34
C ARG A 60 -4.04 9.16 -1.18
N GLY A 61 -3.28 10.06 -0.54
CA GLY A 61 -3.82 10.94 0.51
C GLY A 61 -3.93 10.28 1.88
N ILE A 62 -3.26 9.14 2.09
CA ILE A 62 -3.09 8.56 3.43
C ILE A 62 -2.06 9.41 4.19
N SER A 63 -2.53 10.24 5.11
CA SER A 63 -1.68 11.06 5.99
C SER A 63 -1.22 10.28 7.23
N GLY A 64 -0.07 10.62 7.82
CA GLY A 64 0.40 9.93 9.03
C GLY A 64 0.98 8.54 8.76
N ALA A 65 1.22 8.20 7.49
CA ALA A 65 1.56 6.85 7.08
C ALA A 65 3.03 6.50 7.37
N VAL A 66 3.26 5.33 7.94
CA VAL A 66 4.54 4.62 7.92
C VAL A 66 4.48 3.59 6.79
N LEU A 67 5.40 3.71 5.84
CA LEU A 67 5.56 2.77 4.74
C LEU A 67 6.67 1.77 5.09
N ILE A 68 6.32 0.48 5.16
CA ILE A 68 7.28 -0.60 5.34
C ILE A 68 7.33 -1.42 4.06
N VAL A 69 8.52 -1.59 3.49
CA VAL A 69 8.74 -2.41 2.29
C VAL A 69 9.53 -3.64 2.71
N ASP A 70 8.90 -4.79 2.61
CA ASP A 70 9.54 -6.09 2.86
C ASP A 70 10.12 -6.68 1.57
N GLU A 71 11.21 -7.44 1.70
CA GLU A 71 12.04 -7.91 0.60
C GLU A 71 12.59 -6.78 -0.30
N ALA A 72 12.95 -5.65 0.32
CA ALA A 72 13.40 -4.44 -0.38
C ALA A 72 14.66 -4.66 -1.23
N ALA A 73 15.51 -5.63 -0.88
CA ALA A 73 16.68 -6.00 -1.67
C ALA A 73 16.32 -6.67 -3.02
N GLN A 74 15.10 -7.21 -3.16
CA GLN A 74 14.62 -7.89 -4.37
C GLN A 74 13.83 -6.97 -5.32
N CYS A 75 13.66 -5.69 -4.98
CA CYS A 75 12.98 -4.70 -5.81
C CYS A 75 13.93 -3.65 -6.35
N THR A 76 13.62 -3.09 -7.53
CA THR A 76 14.36 -1.95 -8.06
C THR A 76 13.95 -0.68 -7.33
N GLU A 77 14.81 0.34 -7.33
CA GLU A 77 14.45 1.66 -6.78
C GLU A 77 13.17 2.20 -7.42
N ALA A 78 12.99 1.98 -8.72
CA ALA A 78 11.80 2.39 -9.46
C ALA A 78 10.51 1.72 -8.94
N ASP A 79 10.58 0.46 -8.50
CA ASP A 79 9.43 -0.22 -7.90
C ASP A 79 9.01 0.46 -6.59
N VAL A 80 9.99 0.82 -5.74
CA VAL A 80 9.74 1.49 -4.46
C VAL A 80 9.17 2.90 -4.67
N MET A 81 9.64 3.58 -5.71
CA MET A 81 9.17 4.93 -6.06
C MET A 81 7.67 4.99 -6.36
N VAL A 82 7.05 3.90 -6.83
CA VAL A 82 5.59 3.84 -7.05
C VAL A 82 4.84 4.07 -5.73
N ALA A 83 5.25 3.38 -4.67
CA ALA A 83 4.64 3.48 -3.34
C ALA A 83 4.92 4.84 -2.70
N LEU A 84 6.17 5.33 -2.79
CA LEU A 84 6.56 6.62 -2.24
C LEU A 84 5.75 7.76 -2.85
N HIS A 85 5.54 7.74 -4.16
CA HIS A 85 4.78 8.78 -4.85
C HIS A 85 3.29 8.76 -4.46
N ALA A 86 2.70 7.57 -4.37
CA ALA A 86 1.27 7.41 -4.09
C ALA A 86 0.93 7.69 -2.62
N VAL A 87 1.68 7.07 -1.70
CA VAL A 87 1.39 7.11 -0.25
C VAL A 87 1.93 8.39 0.39
N ARG A 88 3.10 8.87 -0.04
CA ARG A 88 3.83 10.00 0.58
C ARG A 88 3.98 9.84 2.11
N PRO A 89 4.63 8.75 2.55
CA PRO A 89 4.70 8.43 3.97
C PRO A 89 5.60 9.41 4.74
N ASP A 90 5.28 9.61 6.02
CA ASP A 90 6.12 10.38 6.94
C ASP A 90 7.38 9.61 7.36
N ARG A 91 7.31 8.29 7.29
CA ARG A 91 8.41 7.37 7.63
C ARG A 91 8.47 6.23 6.64
N LEU A 92 9.68 5.92 6.18
CA LEU A 92 9.98 4.78 5.31
C LEU A 92 10.87 3.79 6.06
N VAL A 93 10.50 2.51 6.05
CA VAL A 93 11.31 1.41 6.55
C VAL A 93 11.52 0.41 5.41
N LEU A 94 12.78 0.16 5.06
CA LEU A 94 13.14 -0.82 4.04
C LEU A 94 13.74 -2.04 4.74
N ILE A 95 13.16 -3.21 4.51
CA ILE A 95 13.57 -4.48 5.10
C ILE A 95 13.95 -5.41 3.97
N GLY A 96 15.17 -5.92 3.98
CA GLY A 96 15.65 -6.89 2.99
C GLY A 96 17.08 -7.28 3.27
N ASP A 97 17.50 -8.41 2.69
CA ASP A 97 18.87 -8.92 2.79
C ASP A 97 19.63 -8.66 1.48
N PRO A 98 20.62 -7.74 1.45
CA PRO A 98 21.42 -7.45 0.26
C PRO A 98 22.25 -8.64 -0.27
N HIS A 99 22.44 -9.69 0.52
CA HIS A 99 23.18 -10.89 0.12
C HIS A 99 22.28 -11.99 -0.46
N GLN A 100 20.96 -11.78 -0.48
CA GLN A 100 20.00 -12.67 -1.14
C GLN A 100 19.81 -12.31 -2.63
N LEU A 101 18.75 -12.82 -3.26
CA LEU A 101 18.51 -12.66 -4.68
C LEU A 101 18.35 -11.16 -5.05
N PRO A 102 19.02 -10.69 -6.13
CA PRO A 102 18.82 -9.33 -6.62
C PRO A 102 17.49 -9.19 -7.36
N PRO A 103 17.05 -7.97 -7.70
CA PRO A 103 15.87 -7.74 -8.52
C PRO A 103 15.97 -8.42 -9.87
N THR A 104 14.86 -8.98 -10.35
CA THR A 104 14.81 -9.63 -11.66
C THR A 104 14.65 -8.58 -12.76
N ILE A 105 15.71 -8.36 -13.53
CA ILE A 105 15.74 -7.43 -14.66
C ILE A 105 15.94 -8.21 -15.96
N CYS A 106 14.92 -8.26 -16.82
CA CYS A 106 14.99 -8.99 -18.10
C CYS A 106 15.93 -8.33 -19.12
N SER A 107 16.10 -7.01 -19.05
CA SER A 107 16.98 -6.27 -19.95
C SER A 107 18.42 -6.29 -19.47
N GLN A 108 19.31 -6.94 -20.21
CA GLN A 108 20.75 -6.96 -19.91
C GLN A 108 21.34 -5.54 -19.84
N ARG A 109 20.89 -4.63 -20.72
CA ARG A 109 21.31 -3.23 -20.71
C ARG A 109 20.89 -2.52 -19.42
N ALA A 110 19.68 -2.79 -18.92
CA ALA A 110 19.21 -2.17 -17.68
C ALA A 110 19.91 -2.75 -16.45
N LYS A 111 20.33 -4.02 -16.50
CA LYS A 111 21.08 -4.69 -15.42
C LYS A 111 22.49 -4.14 -15.22
N SER A 112 23.06 -3.50 -16.25
CA SER A 112 24.41 -2.90 -16.21
C SER A 112 24.43 -1.40 -15.88
N LEU A 113 23.27 -0.80 -15.62
CA LEU A 113 23.16 0.59 -15.14
C LEU A 113 23.31 0.62 -13.61
#